data_AF-A0A1I8CZT9-F1
#
_entry.id   AF-A0A1I8CZT9-F1
#
_cell.length_a   1.000
_cell.length_b   1.000
_cell.length_c   1.000
_cell.angle_alpha   90.00
_cell.angle_beta   90.00
_cell.angle_gamma   90.00
#
_symmetry.space_group_name_H-M   'P 1'
#
loop_
_entity.id
_entity.type
_entity.pdbx_description
1 polymer ?
#
loop_
_entity_poly.entity_id
_entity_poly.type
_entity_poly.pdbx_seq_one_letter_code
_entity_poly.pdbx_strand_id
1 'polypeptide(L)'
;MKVQVIVLGVTLIGFLMARDISQGKCSGNKVWSSCGGCEAQCSDTEPMMCAAMCRPAGCYCPQPDFALDSRGNCVPKTDCGKSKRSIPDCPKNEVYMTCGPSCKNVCGRSYVWCPQVCDPAGCYCTGEYALDKEGGKCILRTDC
;
A
#
# COMPACT_ATOMS: atom_id res chain seq x y z
N MET A 1 15.11 -30.87 60.92
CA MET A 1 15.64 -29.93 59.90
C MET A 1 15.21 -30.45 58.52
N LYS A 2 14.09 -29.97 57.98
CA LYS A 2 13.52 -30.37 56.67
C LYS A 2 12.39 -29.41 56.24
N VAL A 3 11.77 -28.72 57.20
CA VAL A 3 10.67 -27.77 56.96
C VAL A 3 11.15 -26.41 56.43
N GLN A 4 12.35 -25.93 56.79
CA GLN A 4 12.87 -24.63 56.30
C GLN A 4 13.30 -24.63 54.82
N VAL A 5 13.63 -25.80 54.25
CA VAL A 5 14.06 -25.89 52.84
C VAL A 5 12.85 -25.78 51.88
N ILE A 6 11.66 -26.19 52.32
CA ILE A 6 10.45 -26.21 51.49
C ILE A 6 9.90 -24.78 51.31
N VAL A 7 9.95 -23.94 52.35
CA VAL A 7 9.42 -22.56 52.28
C VAL A 7 10.21 -21.67 51.33
N LEU A 8 11.55 -21.82 51.28
CA LEU A 8 12.41 -21.09 50.33
C LEU A 8 12.23 -21.55 48.87
N GLY A 9 11.89 -22.82 48.67
CA GLY A 9 11.61 -23.38 47.34
C GLY A 9 10.31 -22.86 46.73
N VAL A 10 9.26 -22.68 47.55
CA VAL A 10 7.95 -22.21 47.05
C VAL A 10 7.95 -20.71 46.76
N THR A 11 8.75 -19.91 47.48
CA THR A 11 8.87 -18.47 47.20
C THR A 11 9.67 -18.16 45.92
N LEU A 12 10.60 -19.04 45.51
CA LEU A 12 11.35 -18.88 44.25
C LEU A 12 10.54 -19.31 43.02
N ILE A 13 9.61 -20.25 43.16
CA ILE A 13 8.71 -20.66 42.06
C ILE A 13 7.63 -19.59 41.81
N GLY A 14 7.28 -18.81 42.85
CA GLY A 14 6.34 -17.68 42.73
C GLY A 14 6.85 -16.50 41.90
N PHE A 15 8.17 -16.38 41.66
CA PHE A 15 8.78 -15.30 40.87
C PHE A 15 9.06 -15.67 39.41
N LEU A 16 8.97 -16.93 39.02
CA LEU A 16 9.24 -17.38 37.64
C LEU A 16 8.02 -17.43 36.72
N MET A 17 6.89 -16.87 37.17
CA MET A 17 5.74 -16.62 36.32
C MET A 17 5.44 -15.13 36.26
N ALA A 18 6.48 -14.28 36.24
CA ALA A 18 6.38 -13.04 35.50
C ALA A 18 6.13 -13.46 34.04
N ARG A 19 4.85 -13.62 33.70
CA ARG A 19 4.41 -13.82 32.32
C ARG A 19 5.05 -12.67 31.56
N ASP A 20 6.00 -13.00 30.70
CA ASP A 20 6.45 -12.14 29.62
C ASP A 20 5.18 -11.70 28.89
N ILE A 21 4.64 -10.54 29.27
CA ILE A 21 3.72 -9.80 28.43
C ILE A 21 4.64 -9.34 27.31
N SER A 22 4.78 -10.20 26.31
CA SER A 22 5.22 -9.75 25.00
C SER A 22 4.28 -8.60 24.67
N GLN A 23 4.76 -7.36 24.84
CA GLN A 23 4.08 -6.23 24.24
C GLN A 23 4.04 -6.57 22.77
N GLY A 24 2.86 -6.98 22.29
CA GLY A 24 2.70 -7.60 20.99
C GLY A 24 3.33 -6.69 19.95
N LYS A 25 4.42 -7.15 19.33
CA LYS A 25 5.10 -6.38 18.31
C LYS A 25 4.13 -6.26 17.12
N CYS A 26 3.48 -5.11 17.03
CA CYS A 26 2.54 -4.83 15.96
C CYS A 26 3.30 -4.44 14.69
N SER A 27 2.78 -4.88 13.54
CA SER A 27 3.33 -4.52 12.24
C SER A 27 2.79 -3.17 11.77
N GLY A 28 3.64 -2.38 11.12
CA GLY A 28 3.27 -1.07 10.59
C GLY A 28 2.89 -0.07 11.69
N ASN A 29 1.86 0.74 11.43
CA ASN A 29 1.40 1.79 12.37
C ASN A 29 0.35 1.29 13.39
N LYS A 30 0.16 -0.03 13.51
CA LYS A 30 -0.79 -0.58 14.49
C LYS A 30 -0.18 -0.54 15.89
N VAL A 31 -1.03 -0.34 16.89
CA VAL A 31 -0.65 -0.27 18.31
C VAL A 31 -1.33 -1.40 19.07
N TRP A 32 -0.59 -2.05 19.97
CA TRP A 32 -1.15 -3.07 20.83
C TRP A 32 -2.11 -2.44 21.84
N SER A 33 -3.30 -3.02 21.98
CA SER A 33 -4.26 -2.66 23.01
C SER A 33 -4.79 -3.91 23.70
N SER A 34 -4.88 -3.87 25.03
CA SER A 34 -5.55 -4.90 25.84
C SER A 34 -7.08 -4.80 25.77
N CYS A 35 -7.61 -3.64 25.40
CA CYS A 35 -9.01 -3.36 25.13
C CYS A 35 -9.11 -2.81 23.71
N GLY A 36 -9.37 -3.69 22.74
CA GLY A 36 -9.36 -3.34 21.33
C GLY A 36 -10.43 -2.32 20.96
N GLY A 37 -10.08 -1.39 20.06
CA GLY A 37 -11.01 -0.38 19.53
C GLY A 37 -11.55 -0.76 18.15
N CYS A 38 -12.50 0.03 17.66
CA CYS A 38 -12.90 -0.04 16.25
C CYS A 38 -11.83 0.61 15.35
N GLU A 39 -11.68 0.12 14.12
CA GLU A 39 -10.74 0.64 13.13
C GLU A 39 -11.52 1.27 11.97
N ALA A 40 -11.31 2.57 11.73
CA ALA A 40 -11.86 3.25 10.56
C ALA A 40 -11.23 2.70 9.27
N GLN A 41 -11.97 2.70 8.16
CA GLN A 41 -11.46 2.42 6.82
C GLN A 41 -11.30 3.73 6.03
N CYS A 42 -10.33 3.76 5.11
CA CYS A 42 -10.16 4.89 4.20
C CYS A 42 -11.36 5.12 3.28
N SER A 43 -12.23 4.12 3.11
CA SER A 43 -13.48 4.22 2.34
C SER A 43 -14.67 4.74 3.15
N ASP A 44 -14.53 4.96 4.46
CA ASP A 44 -15.63 5.42 5.30
C ASP A 44 -15.95 6.89 4.99
N THR A 45 -17.17 7.15 4.52
CA THR A 45 -17.66 8.49 4.19
C THR A 45 -18.24 9.23 5.39
N GLU A 46 -18.54 8.50 6.47
CA GLU A 46 -19.09 9.04 7.72
C GLU A 46 -18.25 8.60 8.92
N PRO A 47 -18.25 9.36 10.03
CA PRO A 47 -17.55 8.96 11.25
C PRO A 47 -18.06 7.60 11.76
N MET A 48 -17.14 6.64 11.93
CA MET A 48 -17.47 5.34 12.48
C MET A 48 -17.97 5.48 13.93
N MET A 49 -19.21 5.07 14.19
CA MET A 49 -19.72 4.93 15.55
C MET A 49 -19.15 3.65 16.18
N CYS A 50 -18.37 3.79 17.25
CA CYS A 50 -17.82 2.65 17.99
C CYS A 50 -18.50 2.54 19.36
N ALA A 51 -19.08 1.39 19.66
CA ALA A 51 -19.59 1.11 21.01
C ALA A 51 -18.44 1.09 22.02
N ALA A 52 -18.69 1.54 23.25
CA ALA A 52 -17.69 1.55 24.33
C ALA A 52 -17.32 0.15 24.87
N MET A 53 -17.53 -0.91 24.09
CA MET A 53 -17.21 -2.29 24.44
C MET A 53 -15.83 -2.65 23.90
N CYS A 54 -14.98 -3.21 24.76
CA CYS A 54 -13.66 -3.67 24.34
C CYS A 54 -13.77 -4.82 23.33
N ARG A 55 -13.11 -4.66 22.19
CA ARG A 55 -12.73 -5.79 21.34
C ARG A 55 -11.58 -6.58 21.99
N PRO A 56 -11.32 -7.82 21.54
CA PRO A 56 -10.23 -8.64 22.10
C PRO A 56 -8.88 -7.92 22.09
N ALA A 57 -7.98 -8.30 22.99
CA ALA A 57 -6.62 -7.76 22.99
C ALA A 57 -5.92 -8.07 21.66
N GLY A 58 -5.22 -7.09 21.09
CA GLY A 58 -4.64 -7.20 19.75
C GLY A 58 -4.00 -5.91 19.25
N CYS A 59 -3.57 -5.91 17.99
CA CYS A 59 -3.00 -4.76 17.29
C CYS A 59 -4.08 -4.03 16.49
N TYR A 60 -4.29 -2.75 16.80
CA TYR A 60 -5.34 -1.92 16.20
C TYR A 60 -4.78 -0.62 15.62
N CYS A 61 -5.42 -0.07 14.59
CA CYS A 61 -5.15 1.27 14.12
C CYS A 61 -5.52 2.33 15.17
N PRO A 62 -4.59 3.23 15.54
CA PRO A 62 -4.90 4.29 16.50
C PRO A 62 -5.90 5.28 15.91
N GLN A 63 -7.02 5.47 16.60
CA GLN A 63 -8.00 6.51 16.31
C GLN A 63 -7.61 7.83 17.01
N PRO A 64 -8.02 9.00 16.49
CA PRO A 64 -8.88 9.21 15.33
C PRO A 64 -8.13 9.37 14.00
N ASP A 65 -6.80 9.41 14.02
CA ASP A 65 -6.01 9.92 12.88
C ASP A 65 -5.61 8.85 11.85
N PHE A 66 -5.75 7.57 12.18
CA PHE A 66 -5.40 6.48 11.28
C PHE A 66 -6.62 5.71 10.80
N ALA A 67 -6.49 5.12 9.62
CA ALA A 67 -7.48 4.25 9.01
C ALA A 67 -6.80 3.11 8.25
N LEU A 68 -7.56 2.05 8.00
CA LEU A 68 -7.13 0.93 7.17
C LEU A 68 -7.29 1.30 5.69
N ASP A 69 -6.23 1.13 4.91
CA ASP A 69 -6.31 1.20 3.45
C ASP A 69 -7.02 -0.04 2.87
N SER A 70 -7.24 -0.07 1.55
CA SER A 70 -7.89 -1.21 0.88
C SER A 70 -7.10 -2.53 0.93
N ARG A 71 -5.86 -2.51 1.41
CA ARG A 71 -4.99 -3.68 1.62
C ARG A 71 -4.90 -4.06 3.10
N GLY A 72 -5.61 -3.36 3.99
CA GLY A 72 -5.59 -3.60 5.44
C GLY A 72 -4.36 -3.00 6.16
N ASN A 73 -3.59 -2.12 5.51
CA ASN A 73 -2.49 -1.41 6.16
C ASN A 73 -3.04 -0.23 6.96
N CYS A 74 -2.43 0.00 8.13
CA CYS A 74 -2.75 1.16 8.94
C CYS A 74 -2.01 2.40 8.44
N VAL A 75 -2.72 3.39 7.89
CA VAL A 75 -2.15 4.61 7.31
C VAL A 75 -2.77 5.86 7.94
N PRO A 76 -2.06 6.99 7.96
CA PRO A 76 -2.68 8.27 8.31
C PRO A 76 -3.88 8.54 7.41
N LYS A 77 -4.98 9.08 7.96
CA LYS A 77 -6.17 9.45 7.17
C LYS A 77 -5.85 10.45 6.06
N THR A 78 -4.83 11.29 6.24
CA THR A 78 -4.31 12.18 5.20
C THR A 78 -3.72 11.46 4.00
N ASP A 79 -3.40 10.17 4.14
CA ASP A 79 -2.88 9.31 3.08
C ASP A 79 -3.97 8.41 2.47
N CYS A 80 -5.20 8.43 3.02
CA CYS A 80 -6.36 7.84 2.37
C CYS A 80 -6.61 8.55 1.03
N GLY A 81 -6.77 7.78 -0.04
CA GLY A 81 -6.89 8.33 -1.40
C GLY A 81 -5.54 8.67 -2.06
N LYS A 82 -4.42 8.67 -1.32
CA LYS A 82 -3.06 8.63 -1.90
C LYS A 82 -2.63 7.22 -2.24
N SER A 83 -3.58 6.38 -2.65
CA SER A 83 -3.29 5.37 -3.65
C SER A 83 -2.76 6.15 -4.85
N LYS A 84 -1.45 6.40 -4.86
CA LYS A 84 -0.72 6.61 -6.08
C LYS A 84 -1.13 5.39 -6.88
N ARG A 85 -2.05 5.56 -7.83
CA ARG A 85 -1.99 4.76 -9.05
C ARG A 85 -0.54 4.96 -9.45
N SER A 86 0.30 3.98 -9.14
CA SER A 86 1.70 4.01 -9.53
C SER A 86 1.59 4.03 -11.04
N ILE A 87 1.64 5.24 -11.61
CA ILE A 87 1.77 5.42 -13.05
C ILE A 87 3.01 4.58 -13.35
N PRO A 88 2.87 3.49 -14.11
CA PRO A 88 4.00 2.64 -14.42
C PRO A 88 5.12 3.51 -14.98
N ASP A 89 6.34 3.32 -14.49
CA ASP A 89 7.50 3.97 -15.09
C ASP A 89 7.61 3.48 -16.54
N CYS A 90 7.39 4.39 -17.48
CA CYS A 90 7.48 4.07 -18.89
C CYS A 90 8.95 3.99 -19.34
N PRO A 91 9.24 3.19 -20.37
CA PRO A 91 10.55 3.22 -21.03
C PRO A 91 10.92 4.63 -21.49
N LYS A 92 12.23 4.84 -21.73
CA LYS A 92 12.75 6.14 -22.19
C LYS A 92 11.96 6.64 -23.41
N ASN A 93 11.53 7.91 -23.35
CA ASN A 93 10.76 8.60 -24.38
C ASN A 93 9.32 8.10 -24.61
N GLU A 94 8.80 7.22 -23.76
CA GLU A 94 7.39 6.82 -23.78
C GLU A 94 6.60 7.53 -22.68
N VAL A 95 5.32 7.75 -22.93
CA VAL A 95 4.40 8.44 -22.00
C VAL A 95 3.27 7.51 -21.61
N TYR A 96 2.99 7.40 -20.31
CA TYR A 96 1.82 6.66 -19.85
C TYR A 96 0.55 7.42 -20.20
N MET A 97 -0.37 6.76 -20.89
CA MET A 97 -1.67 7.32 -21.25
C MET A 97 -2.76 6.34 -20.84
N THR A 98 -3.86 6.84 -20.28
CA THR A 98 -5.05 6.03 -19.98
C THR A 98 -5.91 5.77 -21.21
N CYS A 99 -5.75 6.60 -22.24
CA CYS A 99 -6.29 6.45 -23.59
C CYS A 99 -5.11 6.64 -24.54
N GLY A 100 -4.59 5.54 -25.08
CA GLY A 100 -3.46 5.57 -26.02
C GLY A 100 -3.92 5.81 -27.46
N PRO A 101 -3.04 6.31 -28.34
CA PRO A 101 -3.32 6.34 -29.77
C PRO A 101 -3.45 4.91 -30.33
N SER A 102 -4.49 4.62 -31.10
CA SER A 102 -4.67 3.33 -31.81
C SER A 102 -3.74 3.11 -33.00
N CYS A 103 -2.70 3.93 -33.12
CA CYS A 103 -1.70 3.89 -34.17
C CYS A 103 -0.32 4.07 -33.54
N LYS A 104 0.71 3.53 -34.20
CA LYS A 104 2.09 3.66 -33.75
C LYS A 104 2.86 4.57 -34.69
N ASN A 105 3.60 5.52 -34.11
CA ASN A 105 4.61 6.28 -34.85
C ASN A 105 5.84 5.39 -35.02
N VAL A 106 6.21 5.09 -36.27
CA VAL A 106 7.38 4.25 -36.59
C VAL A 106 8.22 4.99 -37.64
N CYS A 107 9.55 4.98 -37.50
CA CYS A 107 10.48 5.56 -38.47
C CYS A 107 10.23 5.00 -39.87
N GLY A 108 10.43 5.82 -40.90
CA GLY A 108 10.23 5.42 -42.31
C GLY A 108 8.77 5.28 -42.75
N ARG A 109 7.77 5.43 -41.87
CA ARG A 109 6.36 5.53 -42.27
C ARG A 109 5.97 7.00 -42.47
N SER A 110 5.52 7.35 -43.66
CA SER A 110 4.82 8.62 -43.90
C SER A 110 3.42 8.57 -43.27
N TYR A 111 2.96 9.72 -42.79
CA TYR A 111 1.64 10.03 -42.21
C TYR A 111 0.68 8.84 -42.01
N VAL A 112 0.50 8.42 -40.76
CA VAL A 112 -0.48 7.39 -40.38
C VAL A 112 -1.75 8.10 -39.90
N TRP A 113 -2.87 7.89 -40.60
CA TRP A 113 -4.17 8.31 -40.09
C TRP A 113 -4.54 7.43 -38.89
N CYS A 114 -4.83 8.07 -37.76
CA CYS A 114 -5.14 7.38 -36.52
C CYS A 114 -6.65 7.46 -36.24
N PRO A 115 -7.33 6.32 -36.06
CA PRO A 115 -8.72 6.31 -35.63
C PRO A 115 -8.90 7.10 -34.32
N GLN A 116 -10.05 7.76 -34.16
CA GLN A 116 -10.43 8.43 -32.91
C GLN A 116 -10.99 7.40 -31.90
N VAL A 117 -10.27 6.30 -31.73
CA VAL A 117 -10.54 5.25 -30.75
C VAL A 117 -9.31 5.15 -29.86
N CYS A 118 -9.55 4.91 -28.57
CA CYS A 118 -8.48 4.77 -27.59
C CYS A 118 -7.99 3.32 -27.55
N ASP A 119 -6.68 3.12 -27.63
CA ASP A 119 -6.06 1.89 -27.13
C ASP A 119 -6.06 1.88 -25.59
N PRO A 120 -5.95 0.69 -24.95
CA PRO A 120 -5.97 0.54 -23.50
C PRO A 120 -4.93 1.38 -22.75
N ALA A 121 -5.06 1.50 -21.43
CA ALA A 121 -4.06 2.23 -20.65
C ALA A 121 -2.67 1.56 -20.74
N GLY A 122 -1.62 2.34 -21.03
CA GLY A 122 -0.28 1.81 -21.30
C GLY A 122 0.75 2.91 -21.60
N CYS A 123 1.98 2.49 -21.91
CA CYS A 123 3.05 3.39 -22.34
C CYS A 123 3.06 3.50 -23.87
N TYR A 124 3.12 4.74 -24.36
CA TYR A 124 3.01 5.02 -25.80
C TYR A 124 4.14 5.94 -26.27
N CYS A 125 4.70 5.60 -27.42
CA CYS A 125 5.66 6.43 -28.15
C CYS A 125 4.89 7.43 -29.04
N THR A 126 4.81 8.69 -28.60
CA THR A 126 3.94 9.72 -29.20
C THR A 126 4.64 11.07 -29.36
N GLY A 127 3.95 12.05 -29.95
CA GLY A 127 4.46 13.40 -30.17
C GLY A 127 5.60 13.45 -31.18
N GLU A 128 6.74 13.99 -30.76
CA GLU A 128 7.96 14.17 -31.57
C GLU A 128 8.82 12.89 -31.66
N TYR A 129 8.38 11.80 -31.03
CA TYR A 129 9.10 10.53 -31.03
C TYR A 129 8.47 9.50 -31.97
N ALA A 130 9.28 8.55 -32.42
CA ALA A 130 8.87 7.39 -33.19
C ALA A 130 9.67 6.15 -32.77
N LEU A 131 9.07 4.99 -32.96
CA LEU A 131 9.78 3.72 -32.80
C LEU A 131 10.78 3.54 -33.96
N ASP A 132 12.04 3.22 -33.66
CA ASP A 132 13.08 2.93 -34.66
C ASP A 132 12.67 1.83 -35.66
N LYS A 133 11.90 0.85 -35.18
CA LYS A 133 11.19 -0.18 -35.94
C LYS A 133 9.95 -0.63 -35.17
N GLU A 134 9.11 -1.46 -35.77
CA GLU A 134 7.92 -1.97 -35.10
C GLU A 134 8.30 -2.77 -33.83
N GLY A 135 7.82 -2.30 -32.67
CA GLY A 135 8.17 -2.85 -31.36
C GLY A 135 9.59 -2.54 -30.87
N GLY A 136 10.30 -1.63 -31.53
CA GLY A 136 11.64 -1.21 -31.15
C GLY A 136 11.66 -0.07 -30.14
N LYS A 137 12.73 0.73 -30.13
CA LYS A 137 12.96 1.81 -29.15
C LYS A 137 12.30 3.10 -29.61
N CYS A 138 11.71 3.84 -28.67
CA CYS A 138 11.20 5.18 -28.91
C CYS A 138 12.34 6.21 -28.95
N ILE A 139 12.60 6.78 -30.13
CA ILE A 139 13.67 7.77 -30.39
C ILE A 139 13.07 9.04 -30.98
N LEU A 140 13.83 10.13 -30.99
CA LEU A 140 13.36 11.39 -31.57
C LEU A 140 13.14 11.20 -33.07
N ARG A 141 12.09 11.77 -33.66
CA ARG A 141 11.81 11.60 -35.10
C ARG A 141 12.92 12.13 -36.00
N THR A 142 13.72 13.07 -35.51
CA THR A 142 14.91 13.59 -36.19
C THR A 142 16.11 12.65 -36.14
N ASP A 143 16.05 11.62 -35.29
CA ASP A 143 17.07 10.57 -35.16
C ASP A 143 16.67 9.29 -35.92
N CYS A 144 15.49 9.29 -36.57
CA CYS A 144 15.22 8.43 -37.71
C CYS A 144 16.13 8.89 -38.88
#